data_AF-A0A537C9W5-F1
#
_entry.id   AF-A0A537C9W5-F1
#
_cell.length_a   1.000
_cell.length_b   1.000
_cell.length_c   1.000
_cell.angle_alpha   90.00
_cell.angle_beta   90.00
_cell.angle_gamma   90.00
#
_symmetry.space_group_name_H-M   'P 1'
#
loop_
_entity.id
_entity.type
_entity.pdbx_description
1 polymer ?
#
loop_
_entity_poly.entity_id
_entity_poly.type
_entity_poly.pdbx_seq_one_letter_code
_entity_poly.pdbx_strand_id
1 'polypeptide(L)'
;MPLKIHRLLSLLAFVLALIGGVLLVVSALGGLGRLSIGSLAINSLVFLFGLGAILGGWLIYTGIRRLGGIITLLAGIILLVLTGGAGTAVLLVIVAGILGLVAAEMKPWWAFWR
;
A
#
# COMPACT_ATOMS: atom_id res chain seq x y z
N MET A 1 25.38 -12.41 10.10
CA MET A 1 24.38 -11.70 10.94
C MET A 1 23.00 -11.94 10.33
N PRO A 2 22.09 -12.72 10.97
CA PRO A 2 20.76 -12.93 10.42
C PRO A 2 19.96 -11.64 10.60
N LEU A 3 20.06 -10.74 9.61
CA LEU A 3 19.15 -9.61 9.47
C LEU A 3 17.76 -10.17 9.27
N LYS A 4 17.03 -10.24 10.39
CA LYS A 4 15.57 -10.28 10.57
C LYS A 4 14.82 -10.02 9.26
N ILE A 5 14.63 -11.06 8.44
CA ILE A 5 13.98 -11.01 7.11
C ILE A 5 12.61 -10.31 7.17
N HIS A 6 11.89 -10.46 8.28
CA HIS A 6 10.62 -9.75 8.53
C HIS A 6 10.77 -8.22 8.49
N ARG A 7 11.91 -7.68 8.93
CA ARG A 7 12.19 -6.23 8.95
C ARG A 7 12.51 -5.73 7.54
N LEU A 8 13.21 -6.53 6.73
CA LEU A 8 13.47 -6.21 5.33
C LEU A 8 12.17 -6.21 4.51
N LEU A 9 11.31 -7.22 4.69
CA LEU A 9 10.00 -7.28 4.05
C LEU A 9 9.09 -6.14 4.48
N SER A 10 9.08 -5.79 5.77
CA SER A 10 8.29 -4.65 6.26
C SER A 10 8.78 -3.32 5.67
N LEU A 11 10.10 -3.15 5.54
CA LEU A 11 10.69 -1.98 4.89
C LEU A 11 10.34 -1.95 3.39
N LEU A 12 10.47 -3.07 2.69
CA LEU A 12 10.15 -3.17 1.27
C LEU A 12 8.67 -2.88 1.02
N ALA A 13 7.78 -3.46 1.82
CA ALA A 13 6.35 -3.18 1.79
C ALA A 13 6.07 -1.67 1.96
N PHE A 14 6.71 -1.04 2.95
CA PHE A 14 6.56 0.40 3.15
C PHE A 14 7.05 1.23 1.96
N VAL A 15 8.23 0.92 1.42
CA VAL A 15 8.78 1.65 0.26
C VAL A 15 7.86 1.52 -0.96
N LEU A 16 7.35 0.32 -1.23
CA LEU A 16 6.42 0.10 -2.34
C LEU A 16 5.08 0.83 -2.12
N ALA A 17 4.52 0.79 -0.91
CA ALA A 17 3.32 1.54 -0.57
C ALA A 17 3.52 3.05 -0.68
N LEU A 18 4.70 3.55 -0.29
CA LEU A 18 5.05 4.96 -0.38
C LEU A 18 5.14 5.40 -1.84
N ILE A 19 5.89 4.66 -2.68
CA ILE A 19 6.02 4.98 -4.10
C ILE A 19 4.66 4.89 -4.79
N GLY A 20 3.93 3.79 -4.62
CA GLY A 20 2.60 3.61 -5.21
C GLY A 20 1.61 4.68 -4.75
N GLY A 21 1.54 4.94 -3.44
CA GLY A 21 0.67 5.95 -2.86
C GLY A 21 0.98 7.37 -3.33
N VAL A 22 2.25 7.75 -3.41
CA VAL A 22 2.66 9.07 -3.92
C VAL A 22 2.29 9.22 -5.40
N LEU A 23 2.53 8.21 -6.23
CA LEU A 23 2.14 8.24 -7.64
C LEU A 23 0.62 8.44 -7.82
N LEU A 24 -0.19 7.79 -6.98
CA LEU A 24 -1.65 7.95 -6.98
C LEU A 24 -2.07 9.35 -6.54
N VAL A 25 -1.45 9.88 -5.48
CA VAL A 25 -1.71 11.23 -4.98
C VAL A 25 -1.39 12.28 -6.06
N VAL A 26 -0.23 12.17 -6.71
CA VAL A 26 0.18 13.09 -7.79
C VAL A 26 -0.77 13.00 -8.98
N SER A 27 -1.14 11.77 -9.38
CA SER A 27 -2.11 11.54 -10.47
C SER A 27 -3.47 12.18 -10.17
N ALA A 28 -3.98 11.96 -8.95
CA ALA A 28 -5.24 12.54 -8.51
C ALA A 28 -5.20 14.08 -8.50
N LEU A 29 -4.14 14.69 -7.97
CA LEU A 29 -3.96 16.14 -7.96
C LEU A 29 -3.89 16.73 -9.37
N GLY A 30 -3.18 16.07 -10.29
CA GLY A 30 -3.15 16.46 -11.71
C GLY A 30 -4.53 16.36 -12.39
N GLY A 31 -5.35 15.41 -11.96
CA GLY A 31 -6.72 15.23 -12.43
C GLY A 31 -7.72 16.27 -11.93
N LEU A 32 -7.45 16.94 -10.79
CA LEU A 32 -8.32 18.00 -10.24
C LEU A 32 -8.38 19.25 -11.12
N GLY A 33 -7.42 19.44 -12.04
CA GLY A 33 -7.44 20.52 -13.03
C GLY A 33 -8.54 20.38 -14.10
N ARG A 34 -9.19 19.21 -14.21
CA ARG A 34 -10.29 18.96 -15.16
C ARG A 34 -11.65 19.01 -14.43
N LEU A 35 -12.40 20.07 -14.72
CA LEU A 35 -13.58 20.59 -14.01
C LEU A 35 -14.91 19.79 -14.17
N SER A 36 -14.88 18.48 -14.42
CA SER A 36 -16.11 17.67 -14.33
C SER A 36 -16.34 17.21 -12.89
N ILE A 37 -17.59 17.27 -12.43
CA ILE A 37 -17.98 16.82 -11.07
C ILE A 37 -17.66 15.33 -10.87
N GLY A 38 -17.86 14.51 -11.92
CA GLY A 38 -17.54 13.08 -11.88
C GLY A 38 -16.04 12.81 -11.75
N SER A 39 -15.20 13.58 -12.46
CA SER A 39 -13.74 13.46 -12.32
C SER A 39 -13.27 13.95 -10.95
N LEU A 40 -13.89 14.98 -10.39
CA LEU A 40 -13.56 15.49 -9.06
C LEU A 40 -13.79 14.42 -7.97
N ALA A 41 -14.94 13.74 -8.01
CA ALA A 41 -15.28 12.70 -7.05
C ALA A 41 -14.32 11.50 -7.11
N ILE A 42 -14.04 10.99 -8.32
CA ILE A 42 -13.11 9.87 -8.51
C ILE A 42 -11.70 10.26 -8.06
N ASN A 43 -11.19 11.43 -8.49
CA ASN A 43 -9.85 11.88 -8.11
C ASN A 43 -9.72 12.09 -6.60
N SER A 44 -10.76 12.59 -5.93
CA SER A 44 -10.75 12.75 -4.47
C SER A 44 -10.66 11.41 -3.74
N LEU A 45 -11.36 10.38 -4.22
CA LEU A 45 -11.25 9.02 -3.68
C LEU A 45 -9.87 8.42 -3.96
N VAL A 46 -9.34 8.57 -5.18
CA VAL A 46 -8.00 8.08 -5.53
C VAL A 46 -6.94 8.74 -4.64
N PHE A 47 -7.06 10.04 -4.38
CA PHE A 47 -6.20 10.77 -3.45
C PHE A 47 -6.29 10.20 -2.03
N LEU A 48 -7.50 10.01 -1.52
CA LEU A 48 -7.74 9.47 -0.17
C LEU A 48 -7.16 8.06 -0.01
N PHE A 49 -7.41 7.16 -0.96
CA PHE A 49 -6.86 5.80 -0.90
C PHE A 49 -5.35 5.76 -1.15
N GLY A 50 -4.81 6.69 -1.94
CA GLY A 50 -3.37 6.90 -2.08
C GLY A 50 -2.71 7.25 -0.73
N LEU A 51 -3.30 8.18 0.03
CA LEU A 51 -2.86 8.49 1.40
C LEU A 51 -3.06 7.29 2.35
N GLY A 52 -4.18 6.59 2.23
CA GLY A 52 -4.46 5.38 2.99
C GLY A 52 -3.41 4.29 2.77
N ALA A 53 -2.94 4.11 1.53
CA ALA A 53 -1.85 3.21 1.20
C ALA A 53 -0.53 3.62 1.88
N ILE A 54 -0.19 4.91 1.89
CA ILE A 54 1.01 5.42 2.56
C ILE A 54 0.94 5.16 4.08
N LEU A 55 -0.19 5.46 4.69
CA LEU A 55 -0.43 5.21 6.13
C LEU A 55 -0.41 3.71 6.45
N GLY A 56 -1.00 2.88 5.59
CA GLY A 56 -0.94 1.43 5.69
C GLY A 56 0.49 0.89 5.59
N GLY A 57 1.27 1.38 4.63
CA GLY A 57 2.70 1.12 4.50
C GLY A 57 3.48 1.48 5.76
N TRP A 58 3.21 2.66 6.32
CA TRP A 58 3.84 3.12 7.55
C TRP A 58 3.53 2.19 8.73
N LEU A 59 2.26 1.78 8.89
CA LEU A 59 1.84 0.82 9.91
C LEU A 59 2.54 -0.53 9.77
N ILE A 60 2.80 -0.98 8.53
CA ILE A 60 3.60 -2.19 8.29
C ILE A 60 5.01 -2.02 8.85
N TYR A 61 5.65 -0.89 8.57
CA TYR A 61 7.01 -0.62 9.02
C TYR A 61 7.13 -0.46 10.54
N THR A 62 6.18 0.21 11.20
CA THR A 62 6.20 0.45 12.65
C THR A 62 5.88 -0.78 13.50
N GLY A 63 5.43 -1.88 12.88
CA GLY A 63 5.27 -3.18 13.54
C GLY A 63 3.83 -3.65 13.66
N ILE A 64 2.83 -2.84 13.31
CA ILE A 64 1.42 -3.23 13.23
C ILE A 64 1.13 -3.87 11.85
N ARG A 65 1.95 -4.87 11.51
CA ARG A 65 2.09 -5.44 10.15
C ARG A 65 0.80 -5.97 9.57
N ARG A 66 0.03 -6.72 10.37
CA ARG A 66 -1.21 -7.32 9.91
C ARG A 66 -2.25 -6.27 9.54
N LEU A 67 -2.48 -5.30 10.43
CA LEU A 67 -3.44 -4.21 10.17
C LEU A 67 -2.99 -3.35 8.99
N GLY A 68 -1.72 -2.94 8.97
CA GLY A 68 -1.16 -2.16 7.87
C GLY A 68 -1.24 -2.88 6.52
N GLY A 69 -0.95 -4.19 6.51
CA GLY A 69 -1.10 -5.05 5.33
C GLY A 69 -2.54 -5.11 4.82
N ILE A 70 -3.51 -5.32 5.72
CA ILE A 70 -4.95 -5.33 5.37
C ILE A 70 -5.36 -3.98 4.79
N ILE A 71 -5.06 -2.88 5.47
CA ILE A 71 -5.43 -1.53 5.01
C ILE A 71 -4.84 -1.23 3.64
N THR A 72 -3.54 -1.50 3.45
CA THR A 72 -2.84 -1.24 2.19
C THR A 72 -3.41 -2.09 1.05
N LEU A 73 -3.67 -3.38 1.31
CA LEU A 73 -4.23 -4.28 0.31
C LEU A 73 -5.65 -3.87 -0.10
N LEU A 74 -6.51 -3.56 0.87
CA LEU A 74 -7.87 -3.10 0.60
C LEU A 74 -7.88 -1.78 -0.18
N ALA A 75 -7.01 -0.84 0.18
CA ALA A 75 -6.85 0.40 -0.57
C ALA A 75 -6.47 0.11 -2.04
N GLY A 76 -5.51 -0.79 -2.28
CA GLY A 76 -5.11 -1.21 -3.62
C GLY A 76 -6.24 -1.87 -4.42
N ILE A 77 -7.02 -2.75 -3.80
CA ILE A 77 -8.17 -3.40 -4.45
C ILE A 77 -9.26 -2.38 -4.79
N ILE A 78 -9.59 -1.47 -3.88
CA ILE A 78 -10.59 -0.43 -4.14
C ILE A 78 -10.13 0.48 -5.27
N LEU A 79 -8.85 0.89 -5.28
CA LEU A 79 -8.26 1.67 -6.35
C LEU A 79 -8.32 0.95 -7.70
N LEU A 80 -8.04 -0.37 -7.73
CA LEU A 80 -8.13 -1.17 -8.96
C LEU A 80 -9.53 -1.10 -9.59
N VAL A 81 -10.58 -1.19 -8.76
CA VAL A 81 -11.97 -1.09 -9.20
C VAL A 81 -12.30 0.34 -9.62
N LEU A 82 -11.89 1.35 -8.86
CA LEU A 82 -12.17 2.76 -9.13
C LEU A 82 -11.51 3.27 -10.41
N THR A 83 -10.27 2.86 -10.69
CA THR A 83 -9.52 3.32 -11.87
C THR A 83 -9.74 2.43 -13.09
N GLY A 84 -10.49 1.34 -12.96
CA GLY A 84 -10.81 0.42 -14.04
C GLY A 84 -9.60 -0.35 -14.59
N GLY A 85 -8.49 -0.43 -13.85
CA GLY A 85 -7.26 -1.05 -14.36
C GLY A 85 -6.09 -1.08 -13.39
N ALA A 86 -5.23 -2.08 -13.58
CA ALA A 86 -4.05 -2.35 -12.76
C ALA A 86 -2.84 -1.49 -13.19
N GLY A 87 -2.98 -0.16 -13.13
CA GLY A 87 -1.85 0.75 -13.36
C GLY A 87 -0.69 0.45 -12.41
N THR A 88 0.54 0.78 -12.81
CA THR A 88 1.76 0.48 -12.03
C THR A 88 1.66 0.90 -10.58
N ALA A 89 1.11 2.10 -10.30
CA ALA A 89 0.95 2.61 -8.95
C ALA A 89 0.01 1.74 -8.08
N VAL A 90 -1.10 1.25 -8.65
CA VAL A 90 -2.06 0.36 -7.97
C VAL A 90 -1.41 -0.99 -7.67
N LEU A 91 -0.66 -1.55 -8.62
CA LEU A 91 0.07 -2.80 -8.43
C LEU A 91 1.10 -2.70 -7.31
N LEU A 92 1.85 -1.59 -7.24
CA LEU A 92 2.81 -1.36 -6.15
C LEU A 92 2.12 -1.37 -4.78
N VAL A 93 0.95 -0.74 -4.66
CA VAL A 93 0.15 -0.73 -3.42
C VAL A 93 -0.34 -2.14 -3.06
N ILE A 94 -0.84 -2.90 -4.04
CA ILE A 94 -1.29 -4.29 -3.82
C ILE A 94 -0.13 -5.17 -3.33
N VAL A 95 1.00 -5.13 -4.04
CA VAL A 95 2.20 -5.90 -3.68
C VAL A 95 2.70 -5.50 -2.30
N ALA A 96 2.69 -4.20 -1.97
CA ALA A 96 3.03 -3.73 -0.63
C ALA A 96 2.11 -4.32 0.45
N GLY A 97 0.79 -4.35 0.22
CA GLY A 97 -0.17 -4.97 1.12
C GLY A 97 0.11 -6.46 1.35
N ILE A 98 0.35 -7.20 0.26
CA ILE A 98 0.71 -8.63 0.32
C ILE A 98 1.99 -8.83 1.14
N LEU A 99 3.05 -8.06 0.85
CA LEU A 99 4.31 -8.16 1.59
C LEU A 99 4.14 -7.82 3.08
N GLY A 100 3.28 -6.85 3.42
CA GLY A 100 2.94 -6.53 4.80
C GLY A 100 2.27 -7.68 5.54
N LEU A 101 1.33 -8.37 4.88
CA LEU A 101 0.68 -9.56 5.43
C LEU A 101 1.67 -10.72 5.59
N VAL A 102 2.50 -10.98 4.57
CA VAL A 102 3.55 -12.01 4.64
C VAL A 102 4.50 -11.70 5.80
N ALA A 103 4.95 -10.45 5.94
CA ALA A 103 5.83 -10.03 7.03
C ALA A 103 5.18 -10.16 8.42
N ALA A 104 3.84 -10.13 8.51
CA ALA A 104 3.11 -10.34 9.76
C ALA A 104 3.10 -11.82 10.20
N GLU A 105 3.03 -12.74 9.24
CA GLU A 105 2.96 -14.19 9.50
C GLU A 105 4.35 -14.84 9.67
N MET A 106 5.43 -14.13 9.34
CA MET A 106 6.79 -14.66 9.53
C MET A 106 7.14 -14.81 11.02
N LYS A 107 7.08 -16.05 11.50
CA LYS A 107 7.63 -16.42 12.81
C LYS A 107 9.16 -16.23 12.83
N PRO A 108 9.75 -15.92 14.00
CA PRO A 108 11.21 -15.95 14.15
C PRO A 108 11.73 -17.33 13.74
N TRP A 109 12.81 -17.41 12.97
CA TRP A 109 13.41 -18.66 12.47
C TRP A 109 13.62 -19.74 13.54
N TRP A 110 13.87 -19.35 14.79
CA TRP A 110 13.97 -20.25 15.95
C TRP A 110 12.67 -20.99 16.32
N ALA A 111 11.50 -20.49 15.91
CA ALA A 111 10.20 -21.09 16.21
C ALA A 111 9.81 -22.23 15.25
N PHE A 112 10.61 -22.48 14.19
CA PHE A 112 10.44 -23.63 13.30
C PHE A 112 11.13 -24.91 13.81
N TRP A 113 11.98 -24.78 14.83
CA TRP A 113 12.74 -25.90 15.43
C TRP A 113 12.17 -26.36 16.78
N ARG A 114 10.92 -25.98 17.10
CA ARG A 114 10.11 -26.54 18.18
C ARG A 114 8.93 -27.26 17.57
#